data_AF-A0A8G2CCA0-F1
#
_entry.id   AF-A0A8G2CCA0-F1
#
_cell.length_a   1.000
_cell.length_b   1.000
_cell.length_c   1.000
_cell.angle_alpha   90.00
_cell.angle_beta   90.00
_cell.angle_gamma   90.00
#
_symmetry.space_group_name_H-M   'P 1'
#
loop_
_entity.id
_entity.type
_entity.pdbx_description
1 polymer ?
#
loop_
_entity_poly.entity_id
_entity_poly.type
_entity_poly.pdbx_seq_one_letter_code
_entity_poly.pdbx_strand_id
1 'polypeptide(L)' 'MLDLQPAQITTEERLALYLACEKAILSGHQSHTVDGTTYTRADLRAVQKKIEELQYVLNAGKAPFTQTPVAFV' A
#
# COMPACT_ATOMS: atom_id res chain seq x y z
N MET A 1 -12.62 30.39 -6.02
CA MET A 1 -12.50 29.12 -6.75
C MET A 1 -11.46 28.32 -5.99
N LEU A 2 -11.86 27.33 -5.20
CA LEU A 2 -10.92 26.48 -4.45
C LEU A 2 -10.16 25.65 -5.48
N ASP A 3 -8.85 25.86 -5.59
CA ASP A 3 -7.94 24.92 -6.25
C ASP A 3 -8.14 23.54 -5.62
N LEU A 4 -8.74 22.62 -6.37
CA LEU A 4 -8.70 21.20 -6.06
C LEU A 4 -7.23 20.78 -6.18
N GLN A 5 -6.51 20.86 -5.05
CA GLN A 5 -5.28 20.10 -4.86
C GLN A 5 -5.57 18.68 -5.35
N PRO A 6 -4.74 18.08 -6.23
CA PRO A 6 -4.93 16.69 -6.60
C PRO A 6 -4.92 15.92 -5.29
N ALA A 7 -6.08 15.36 -4.94
CA ALA A 7 -6.28 14.64 -3.69
C ALA A 7 -5.08 13.72 -3.53
N GLN A 8 -4.20 14.06 -2.59
CA GLN A 8 -3.02 13.27 -2.30
C GLN A 8 -3.60 12.00 -1.70
N ILE A 9 -3.88 10.99 -2.55
CA ILE A 9 -4.39 9.71 -2.09
C ILE A 9 -3.39 9.27 -1.03
N THR A 10 -3.84 9.31 0.21
CA THR A 10 -2.98 9.05 1.34
C THR A 10 -2.49 7.60 1.23
N THR A 11 -1.32 7.31 1.77
CA THR A 11 -0.79 5.94 1.77
C THR A 11 -1.78 4.95 2.39
N GLU A 12 -2.62 5.40 3.32
CA GLU A 12 -3.73 4.65 3.92
C GLU A 12 -4.85 4.34 2.91
N GLU A 13 -5.30 5.33 2.13
CA GLU A 13 -6.31 5.12 1.07
C GLU A 13 -5.79 4.20 -0.03
N ARG A 14 -4.51 4.35 -0.42
CA ARG A 14 -3.87 3.41 -1.36
C ARG A 14 -3.87 1.99 -0.83
N LEU A 15 -3.51 1.81 0.44
CA LEU A 15 -3.52 0.50 1.09
C LEU A 15 -4.92 -0.10 1.08
N ALA A 16 -5.96 0.69 1.39
CA ALA A 16 -7.35 0.25 1.32
C ALA A 16 -7.76 -0.22 -0.09
N LEU A 17 -7.31 0.46 -1.15
CA LEU A 17 -7.55 0.04 -2.53
C LEU A 17 -6.88 -1.31 -2.86
N TYR A 18 -5.64 -1.52 -2.43
CA TYR A 18 -4.94 -2.79 -2.64
C TYR A 18 -5.58 -3.94 -1.83
N LEU A 19 -6.05 -3.69 -0.60
CA LEU A 19 -6.80 -4.68 0.18
C LEU A 19 -8.15 -5.03 -0.45
N ALA A 20 -8.86 -4.05 -0.99
CA ALA A 20 -10.11 -4.27 -1.72
C ALA A 20 -9.87 -5.10 -2.98
N CYS A 21 -8.79 -4.80 -3.71
CA CYS A 21 -8.33 -5.56 -4.87
C CYS A 21 -8.03 -7.02 -4.52
N GLU A 22 -7.26 -7.27 -3.45
CA GLU A 22 -6.99 -8.62 -2.97
C GLU A 22 -8.28 -9.38 -2.65
N LYS A 23 -9.18 -8.77 -1.88
CA LYS A 23 -10.49 -9.39 -1.53
C LYS A 23 -11.33 -9.70 -2.77
N ALA A 24 -11.40 -8.79 -3.74
CA ALA A 24 -12.16 -9.00 -4.96
C ALA A 24 -11.60 -10.20 -5.76
N ILE A 25 -10.28 -10.25 -5.92
CA ILE A 25 -9.60 -11.32 -6.66
C ILE A 25 -9.75 -12.67 -5.94
N LEU A 26 -9.64 -12.69 -4.61
CA LEU A 26 -9.89 -13.87 -3.79
C LEU A 26 -11.35 -14.33 -3.87
N SER A 27 -12.31 -13.40 -3.87
CA SER A 27 -13.75 -13.66 -3.98
C SER A 27 -14.18 -14.21 -5.35
N GLY A 28 -13.27 -14.27 -6.34
CA GLY A 28 -13.53 -14.86 -7.65
C GLY A 28 -13.51 -13.87 -8.82
N HIS A 29 -13.17 -12.60 -8.58
CA HIS A 29 -12.98 -11.66 -9.69
C HIS A 29 -11.72 -12.02 -10.47
N GLN A 30 -11.84 -12.06 -11.80
CA GLN A 30 -10.74 -12.44 -12.70
C GLN A 30 -9.61 -11.40 -12.72
N SER A 31 -9.97 -10.12 -12.58
CA SER A 31 -9.04 -8.99 -12.62
C SER A 31 -9.66 -7.77 -11.92
N HIS A 32 -8.83 -6.95 -11.29
CA HIS A 32 -9.23 -5.70 -10.67
C HIS A 32 -8.22 -4.60 -10.97
N THR A 33 -8.69 -3.44 -11.40
CA THR A 33 -7.82 -2.29 -11.73
C THR A 33 -7.69 -1.37 -10.53
N VAL A 34 -6.45 -1.05 -10.13
CA VAL A 34 -6.12 -0.09 -9.06
C VAL A 34 -5.13 0.91 -9.64
N ASP A 35 -5.40 2.22 -9.52
CA ASP A 35 -4.54 3.29 -10.05
C ASP A 35 -4.14 3.07 -11.54
N GLY A 36 -5.08 2.60 -12.38
CA GLY A 36 -4.83 2.32 -13.80
C GLY A 36 -4.01 1.05 -14.07
N THR A 37 -3.58 0.33 -13.04
CA THR A 37 -2.89 -0.95 -13.16
C THR A 37 -3.88 -2.08 -12.93
N THR A 38 -4.02 -2.98 -13.91
CA THR A 38 -4.88 -4.16 -13.77
C THR A 38 -4.12 -5.29 -13.10
N TYR A 39 -4.60 -5.73 -11.95
CA TYR A 39 -4.07 -6.87 -11.22
C TYR A 39 -4.96 -8.08 -11.43
N THR A 40 -4.35 -9.24 -11.60
CA THR A 40 -5.05 -10.52 -11.75
C THR A 40 -4.71 -11.47 -10.61
N ARG A 41 -5.31 -12.67 -10.59
CA ARG A 41 -4.93 -13.73 -9.63
C ARG A 41 -3.44 -14.08 -9.67
N ALA A 42 -2.79 -13.98 -10.83
CA ALA A 42 -1.34 -14.22 -10.94
C ALA A 42 -0.53 -13.15 -10.17
N ASP A 43 -1.05 -11.93 -10.11
CA ASP A 43 -0.42 -10.78 -9.48
C ASP A 43 -0.76 -10.61 -7.99
N LEU A 44 -1.55 -11.54 -7.40
CA LEU A 44 -1.91 -11.49 -5.98
C LEU A 44 -0.69 -11.37 -5.07
N ARG A 45 0.39 -12.11 -5.37
CA ARG A 45 1.65 -12.02 -4.62
C ARG A 45 2.27 -10.62 -4.71
N ALA A 46 2.17 -9.97 -5.87
CA ALA A 46 2.66 -8.61 -6.04
C ALA A 46 1.80 -7.59 -5.30
N VAL A 47 0.47 -7.78 -5.29
CA VAL A 47 -0.47 -6.96 -4.51
C VAL A 47 -0.19 -7.09 -3.02
N GLN A 48 -0.03 -8.31 -2.50
CA GLN A 48 0.32 -8.57 -1.09
C GLN A 48 1.63 -7.91 -0.71
N LYS A 49 2.67 -8.05 -1.53
CA LYS A 49 3.97 -7.41 -1.29
C LYS A 49 3.85 -5.88 -1.24
N LYS A 50 3.06 -5.27 -2.14
CA LYS A 50 2.80 -3.82 -2.10
C LYS A 50 2.05 -3.40 -0.83
N ILE A 51 1.10 -4.21 -0.37
CA ILE A 51 0.38 -3.96 0.89
C ILE A 51 1.36 -3.98 2.07
N GLU A 52 2.25 -4.98 2.13
CA GLU A 52 3.28 -5.05 3.18
C GLU A 52 4.24 -3.87 3.14
N GLU A 53 4.71 -3.46 1.96
CA GLU A 53 5.56 -2.28 1.79
C GLU A 53 4.84 -1.00 2.23
N LEU A 54 3.58 -0.82 1.86
CA LEU A 54 2.76 0.34 2.26
C LEU A 54 2.50 0.34 3.78
N GLN A 55 2.20 -0.81 4.37
CA GLN A 55 2.07 -0.97 5.82
C GLN A 55 3.38 -0.66 6.53
N TYR A 56 4.50 -1.13 5.99
CA TYR A 56 5.82 -0.85 6.53
C TYR A 56 6.11 0.64 6.48
N VAL A 57 5.83 1.35 5.38
CA VAL A 57 6.03 2.80 5.29
C VAL A 57 5.13 3.56 6.26
N LEU A 58 3.86 3.16 6.42
CA LEU A 58 2.94 3.76 7.39
C LEU A 58 3.41 3.54 8.83
N ASN A 59 3.93 2.35 9.14
CA ASN A 59 4.40 2.00 10.47
C ASN A 59 5.80 2.58 10.77
N ALA A 60 6.70 2.59 9.78
CA ALA A 60 8.01 3.20 9.85
C ALA A 60 7.92 4.73 9.92
N GLY A 61 6.94 5.34 9.23
CA GLY A 61 6.62 6.76 9.39
C GLY A 61 6.09 7.11 10.79
N LYS A 62 5.62 6.12 11.57
CA LYS A 62 5.28 6.24 12.99
C LYS A 62 6.40 5.79 13.93
N ALA A 63 7.46 5.16 13.43
CA ALA A 63 8.61 4.80 14.25
C ALA A 63 9.49 6.06 14.41
N PRO A 64 9.63 6.64 15.63
CA PRO A 64 10.73 7.55 15.85
C PRO A 64 12.01 6.76 15.60
N PHE A 65 12.87 7.28 14.75
CA PHE A 65 14.22 6.77 14.55
C PHE A 65 14.98 6.74 15.88
N THR A 66 14.85 5.68 16.68
CA THR A 66 15.86 5.31 17.66
C THR A 66 16.86 4.41 16.97
N GLN A 67 17.57 4.98 16.00
CA GLN A 67 18.85 4.44 15.58
C GLN A 67 19.84 4.76 16.71
N THR A 68 19.85 3.90 17.72
CA THR A 68 20.92 3.90 18.73
C THR A 68 22.15 3.33 18.04
N PRO A 69 23.21 4.12 17.75
CA PRO A 69 24.46 3.52 17.34
C PRO A 69 24.98 2.72 18.54
N VAL A 70 24.98 1.40 18.42
CA VAL A 70 25.61 0.54 19.42
C VAL A 70 27.12 0.83 19.32
N ALA A 71 27.62 1.62 20.26
CA ALA A 71 29.04 1.84 20.44
C ALA A 71 29.67 0.48 20.79
N PHE A 72 30.46 -0.05 19.86
CA PHE A 72 31.34 -1.19 20.12
C PHE A 72 32.51 -0.65 20.95
N VAL A 73 32.61 -1.11 22.21
CA VAL A 73 33.73 -0.88 23.13
C VAL A 73 34.77 -1.98 22.93
#